data_AF-A0A9K3LPC3-F1
#
_entry.id   AF-A0A9K3LPC3-F1
#
_cell.length_a   1.000
_cell.length_b   1.000
_cell.length_c   1.000
_cell.angle_alpha   90.00
_cell.angle_beta   90.00
_cell.angle_gamma   90.00
#
_symmetry.space_group_name_H-M   'P 1'
#
loop_
_entity.id
_entity.type
_entity.pdbx_description
1 polymer ?
#
loop_
_entity_poly.entity_id
_entity_poly.type
_entity_poly.pdbx_seq_one_letter_code
_entity_poly.pdbx_strand_id
1 'polypeptide(L)'
;MHLVRNSSPSNNARISWRGGSFQKTVKMRSQQQQRGDSTTSVVSSSSLSLSSMDEPHNNNRKDVVTKSILKRSTTSLGTNNSSCCRKNHNNKNVSFSTIEIRDYPMTIGDNPAVSRGVPITIEWAFTSVKTIPVSVLDPTFPHRREDSLVLSSLERARILKDLGYSKLELKEAVCRTDRDRQKRQETTLQYFREQQQQQQQRQQSVGLWDKLFNFIPQQRNESTSTTVR
;
A
#
# COMPACT_ATOMS: atom_id res chain seq x y z
N MET A 1 17.34 -39.35 -50.89
CA MET A 1 16.01 -38.93 -50.40
C MET A 1 16.19 -37.70 -49.53
N HIS A 2 15.85 -36.53 -50.07
CA HIS A 2 15.96 -35.24 -49.38
C HIS A 2 14.74 -35.02 -48.47
N LEU A 3 14.97 -34.82 -47.17
CA LEU A 3 13.94 -34.38 -46.23
C LEU A 3 14.00 -32.86 -46.09
N VAL A 4 12.97 -32.21 -46.61
CA VAL A 4 12.73 -30.76 -46.57
C VAL A 4 12.32 -30.37 -45.14
N ARG A 5 13.00 -29.34 -44.58
CA ARG A 5 12.63 -28.70 -43.32
C ARG A 5 11.49 -27.71 -43.56
N ASN A 6 10.34 -27.92 -42.92
CA ASN A 6 9.25 -26.96 -42.89
C ASN A 6 9.45 -25.95 -41.75
N SER A 7 9.70 -24.70 -42.12
CA SER A 7 9.73 -23.53 -41.24
C SER A 7 8.31 -23.16 -40.80
N SER A 8 8.10 -22.97 -39.48
CA SER A 8 6.85 -22.44 -38.93
C SER A 8 6.87 -20.90 -38.90
N PRO A 9 5.77 -20.22 -39.24
CA PRO A 9 5.71 -18.76 -39.18
C PRO A 9 5.41 -18.25 -37.75
N SER A 10 6.13 -17.20 -37.33
CA SER A 10 5.88 -16.49 -36.08
C SER A 10 4.64 -15.60 -36.20
N ASN A 11 3.58 -15.91 -35.44
CA ASN A 11 2.42 -15.03 -35.29
C ASN A 11 2.62 -14.08 -34.10
N ASN A 12 3.14 -12.88 -34.37
CA ASN A 12 3.07 -11.74 -33.44
C ASN A 12 1.70 -11.05 -33.60
N ALA A 13 0.69 -11.56 -32.91
CA ALA A 13 -0.61 -10.89 -32.80
C ALA A 13 -0.54 -9.79 -31.73
N ARG A 14 -0.32 -8.55 -32.18
CA ARG A 14 -0.36 -7.33 -31.37
C ARG A 14 -1.83 -6.95 -31.13
N ILE A 15 -2.41 -7.40 -30.02
CA ILE A 15 -3.77 -7.04 -29.60
C ILE A 15 -3.76 -5.60 -29.08
N SER A 16 -4.26 -4.67 -29.90
CA SER A 16 -4.56 -3.30 -29.47
C SER A 16 -6.01 -3.24 -28.97
N TRP A 17 -6.21 -2.82 -27.72
CA TRP A 17 -7.53 -2.55 -27.15
C TRP A 17 -7.93 -1.13 -27.53
N ARG A 18 -8.70 -0.96 -28.61
CA ARG A 18 -9.46 0.27 -28.85
C ARG A 18 -10.70 0.26 -27.95
N GLY A 19 -10.85 1.33 -27.18
CA GLY A 19 -11.99 1.58 -26.30
C GLY A 19 -13.30 1.62 -27.09
N GLY A 20 -14.19 0.67 -26.78
CA GLY A 20 -15.59 0.70 -27.17
C GLY A 20 -16.43 1.20 -26.00
N SER A 21 -16.98 2.41 -26.15
CA SER A 21 -18.04 2.94 -25.29
C SER A 21 -19.27 2.04 -25.42
N PHE A 22 -19.60 1.31 -24.37
CA PHE A 22 -20.77 0.43 -24.32
C PHE A 22 -21.95 1.23 -23.77
N GLN A 23 -22.70 1.90 -24.65
CA GLN A 23 -24.02 2.44 -24.27
C GLN A 23 -25.03 1.29 -24.19
N LYS A 24 -25.41 0.91 -22.98
CA LYS A 24 -26.57 0.03 -22.73
C LYS A 24 -27.83 0.88 -22.78
N THR A 25 -28.57 0.80 -23.87
CA THR A 25 -29.97 1.25 -23.93
C THR A 25 -30.86 0.19 -23.28
N VAL A 26 -31.34 0.50 -22.08
CA VAL A 26 -32.39 -0.28 -21.40
C VAL A 26 -33.74 0.22 -21.91
N LYS A 27 -34.42 -0.58 -22.75
CA LYS A 27 -35.85 -0.38 -23.04
C LYS A 27 -36.66 -0.85 -21.84
N MET A 28 -37.04 0.10 -20.98
CA MET A 28 -38.07 -0.08 -19.95
C MET A 28 -39.44 -0.26 -20.63
N ARG A 29 -40.09 -1.37 -20.32
CA ARG A 29 -41.45 -1.70 -20.74
C ARG A 29 -42.40 -1.00 -19.76
N SER A 30 -43.27 -0.13 -20.29
CA SER A 30 -44.27 0.60 -19.54
C SER A 30 -45.37 -0.34 -19.02
N GLN A 31 -45.63 -0.28 -17.73
CA GLN A 31 -46.97 -0.44 -17.19
C GLN A 31 -47.26 0.72 -16.26
N GLN A 32 -48.47 1.23 -16.43
CA GLN A 32 -49.00 2.49 -15.97
C GLN A 32 -49.81 2.27 -14.68
N GLN A 33 -50.02 3.36 -13.91
CA GLN A 33 -50.89 3.54 -12.73
C GLN A 33 -50.33 3.03 -11.39
N GLN A 34 -50.27 3.80 -10.28
CA GLN A 34 -51.01 5.00 -9.87
C GLN A 34 -50.15 5.99 -9.05
N ARG A 35 -50.75 7.17 -8.85
CA ARG A 35 -50.24 8.40 -8.27
C ARG A 35 -49.81 8.27 -6.80
N GLY A 36 -48.72 8.96 -6.45
CA GLY A 36 -48.31 9.24 -5.09
C GLY A 36 -47.15 10.23 -5.11
N ASP A 37 -47.44 11.50 -4.84
CA ASP A 37 -46.46 12.58 -4.72
C ASP A 37 -45.38 12.24 -3.68
N SER A 38 -44.12 12.33 -4.10
CA SER A 38 -42.98 12.46 -3.18
C SER A 38 -41.87 13.22 -3.88
N THR A 39 -41.70 14.44 -3.38
CA THR A 39 -40.66 15.44 -3.66
C THR A 39 -39.27 14.83 -3.88
N THR A 40 -38.79 14.85 -5.12
CA THR A 40 -37.41 14.52 -5.47
C THR A 40 -36.54 15.77 -5.35
N SER A 41 -35.71 15.82 -4.31
CA SER A 41 -34.63 16.79 -4.17
C SER A 41 -33.55 16.51 -5.24
N VAL A 42 -33.41 17.46 -6.16
CA VAL A 42 -32.29 17.57 -7.10
C VAL A 42 -30.98 17.71 -6.32
N VAL A 43 -30.16 16.67 -6.33
CA VAL A 43 -28.77 16.75 -5.88
C VAL A 43 -27.89 17.15 -7.06
N SER A 44 -27.49 18.42 -7.04
CA SER A 44 -26.51 18.99 -7.94
C SER A 44 -25.17 18.26 -7.79
N SER A 45 -24.82 17.48 -8.80
CA SER A 45 -23.51 16.84 -8.94
C SER A 45 -22.48 17.89 -9.35
N SER A 46 -21.82 18.48 -8.36
CA SER A 46 -20.66 19.35 -8.55
C SER A 46 -19.47 18.52 -9.03
N SER A 47 -19.13 18.67 -10.31
CA SER A 47 -17.90 18.16 -10.91
C SER A 47 -16.71 18.88 -10.28
N LEU A 48 -16.00 18.20 -9.38
CA LEU A 48 -14.74 18.70 -8.82
C LEU A 48 -13.59 18.30 -9.76
N SER A 49 -13.11 19.30 -10.49
CA SER A 49 -11.88 19.29 -11.25
C SER A 49 -10.72 18.90 -10.33
N LEU A 50 -10.11 17.73 -10.57
CA LEU A 50 -8.84 17.37 -9.97
C LEU A 50 -7.77 18.32 -10.51
N SER A 51 -7.42 19.33 -9.71
CA SER A 51 -6.19 20.09 -9.90
C SER A 51 -5.01 19.19 -9.57
N SER A 52 -4.23 18.89 -10.60
CA SER A 52 -2.90 18.30 -10.53
C SER A 52 -2.05 19.15 -9.59
N MET A 53 -1.77 18.64 -8.39
CA MET A 53 -0.80 19.25 -7.49
C MET A 53 0.58 18.78 -7.96
N ASP A 54 1.29 19.67 -8.64
CA ASP A 54 2.72 19.51 -8.92
C ASP A 54 3.49 19.56 -7.60
N GLU A 55 3.91 18.39 -7.13
CA GLU A 55 4.78 18.22 -5.97
C GLU A 55 6.18 18.79 -6.27
N PRO A 56 6.67 19.78 -5.52
CA PRO A 56 8.03 20.26 -5.67
C PRO A 56 9.02 19.19 -5.21
N HIS A 57 9.81 18.66 -6.17
CA HIS A 57 10.95 17.78 -5.90
C HIS A 57 12.02 18.52 -5.09
N ASN A 58 11.92 18.43 -3.77
CA ASN A 58 12.92 18.93 -2.84
C ASN A 58 14.06 17.91 -2.71
N ASN A 59 15.13 18.11 -3.49
CA ASN A 59 16.35 17.30 -3.50
C ASN A 59 17.28 17.57 -2.29
N ASN A 60 16.74 17.84 -1.09
CA ASN A 60 17.53 17.89 0.13
C ASN A 60 17.37 16.60 0.93
N ARG A 61 17.93 15.51 0.38
CA ARG A 61 18.32 14.33 1.17
C ARG A 61 19.45 14.75 2.09
N LYS A 62 19.11 15.29 3.26
CA LYS A 62 20.00 15.27 4.41
C LYS A 62 20.18 13.80 4.76
N ASP A 63 21.41 13.31 4.64
CA ASP A 63 21.81 11.99 5.10
C ASP A 63 21.34 11.79 6.54
N VAL A 64 20.21 11.09 6.69
CA VAL A 64 19.80 10.55 7.97
C VAL A 64 20.81 9.45 8.24
N VAL A 65 21.87 9.84 8.95
CA VAL A 65 22.82 8.94 9.59
C VAL A 65 22.00 8.02 10.49
N THR A 66 21.62 6.87 9.92
CA THR A 66 21.09 5.75 10.69
C THR A 66 22.22 5.34 11.61
N LYS A 67 22.10 5.75 12.89
CA LYS A 67 22.98 5.31 13.96
C LYS A 67 22.85 3.79 14.02
N SER A 68 23.78 3.08 13.37
CA SER A 68 23.90 1.65 13.55
C SER A 68 24.16 1.40 15.03
N ILE A 69 23.26 0.66 15.67
CA ILE A 69 23.32 0.33 17.11
C ILE A 69 24.49 -0.63 17.40
N LEU A 70 25.13 -1.16 16.36
CA LEU A 70 26.36 -1.93 16.45
C LEU A 70 27.54 -0.96 16.56
N LYS A 71 27.93 -0.65 17.80
CA LYS A 71 29.20 0.02 18.13
C LYS A 71 30.37 -0.77 17.51
N ARG A 72 30.79 -0.40 16.31
CA ARG A 72 32.07 -0.81 15.75
C ARG A 72 33.14 0.02 16.48
N SER A 73 33.78 -0.58 17.46
CA SER A 73 34.91 0.01 18.16
C SER A 73 36.09 0.20 17.19
N THR A 74 36.17 1.36 16.56
CA THR A 74 37.40 1.81 15.89
C THR A 74 38.30 2.44 16.94
N THR A 75 39.04 1.61 17.67
CA THR A 75 40.19 2.06 18.45
C THR A 75 41.33 2.34 17.49
N SER A 76 41.56 3.61 17.18
CA SER A 76 42.80 4.11 16.61
C SER A 76 43.95 3.80 17.58
N LEU A 77 44.93 3.01 17.12
CA LEU A 77 46.15 2.71 17.86
C LEU A 77 47.11 3.89 17.77
N GLY A 78 47.27 4.57 18.90
CA GLY A 78 48.57 5.06 19.34
C GLY A 78 49.42 3.88 19.84
N THR A 79 50.67 3.87 19.42
CA THR A 79 51.76 2.95 19.74
C THR A 79 52.00 2.86 21.25
N ASN A 80 52.18 1.66 21.80
CA ASN A 80 53.40 1.24 22.51
C ASN A 80 53.29 -0.16 23.11
N ASN A 81 54.38 -0.91 22.94
CA ASN A 81 54.63 -2.28 23.40
C ASN A 81 54.20 -2.52 24.85
N SER A 82 53.13 -3.30 25.02
CA SER A 82 52.79 -3.96 26.27
C SER A 82 52.31 -5.38 25.95
N SER A 83 53.20 -6.35 26.15
CA SER A 83 52.90 -7.78 26.06
C SER A 83 52.24 -8.24 27.36
N CYS A 84 50.96 -7.95 27.53
CA CYS A 84 50.15 -8.61 28.56
C CYS A 84 48.74 -8.84 28.03
N CYS A 85 48.36 -10.12 27.94
CA CYS A 85 47.00 -10.61 27.67
C CYS A 85 46.29 -10.03 26.43
N ARG A 86 46.68 -10.49 25.23
CA ARG A 86 45.77 -10.55 24.07
C ARG A 86 44.63 -11.49 24.44
N LYS A 87 43.56 -10.94 25.02
CA LYS A 87 42.30 -11.67 25.16
C LYS A 87 41.90 -12.06 23.75
N ASN A 88 41.99 -13.35 23.43
CA ASN A 88 41.41 -13.88 22.20
C ASN A 88 39.95 -13.46 22.23
N HIS A 89 39.61 -12.43 21.45
CA HIS A 89 38.24 -12.13 21.12
C HIS A 89 37.77 -13.34 20.33
N ASN A 90 37.26 -14.35 21.03
CA ASN A 90 36.55 -15.47 20.42
C ASN A 90 35.39 -14.84 19.66
N ASN A 91 35.61 -14.65 18.37
CA ASN A 91 34.60 -14.15 17.46
C ASN A 91 33.43 -15.14 17.56
N LYS A 92 32.37 -14.72 18.24
CA LYS A 92 31.16 -15.52 18.39
C LYS A 92 30.50 -15.55 17.02
N ASN A 93 30.77 -16.61 16.26
CA ASN A 93 30.17 -16.82 14.96
C ASN A 93 28.88 -17.62 15.14
N VAL A 94 27.79 -17.12 14.57
CA VAL A 94 26.52 -17.84 14.48
C VAL A 94 26.51 -18.56 13.14
N SER A 95 26.30 -19.86 13.16
CA SER A 95 26.09 -20.68 11.97
C SER A 95 24.78 -21.46 12.09
N PHE A 96 24.18 -21.74 10.94
CA PHE A 96 22.98 -22.56 10.85
C PHE A 96 23.36 -23.93 10.31
N SER A 97 22.87 -25.00 10.95
CA SER A 97 23.16 -26.39 10.54
C SER A 97 22.13 -26.94 9.56
N THR A 98 20.85 -26.63 9.80
CA THR A 98 19.71 -27.21 9.10
C THR A 98 18.65 -26.16 8.81
N ILE A 99 17.85 -26.42 7.79
CA ILE A 99 16.71 -25.62 7.36
C ILE A 99 15.49 -26.51 7.34
N GLU A 100 14.42 -26.05 7.99
CA GLU A 100 13.08 -26.64 7.87
C GLU A 100 12.28 -25.89 6.80
N ILE A 101 11.81 -26.61 5.80
CA ILE A 101 10.90 -26.13 4.75
C ILE A 101 9.51 -26.65 5.09
N ARG A 102 8.51 -25.75 5.13
CA ARG A 102 7.11 -26.09 5.40
C ARG A 102 6.26 -25.73 4.20
N ASP A 103 5.42 -26.66 3.75
CA ASP A 103 4.52 -26.46 2.63
C ASP A 103 3.13 -26.07 3.12
N TYR A 104 2.67 -24.88 2.74
CA TYR A 104 1.35 -24.36 3.10
C TYR A 104 0.40 -24.41 1.89
N PRO A 105 -0.83 -24.94 2.05
CA PRO A 105 -1.84 -24.90 1.00
C PRO A 105 -2.13 -23.47 0.55
N MET A 106 -2.37 -23.30 -0.74
CA MET A 106 -2.87 -22.06 -1.32
C MET A 106 -4.40 -22.07 -1.29
N THR A 107 -5.01 -20.96 -0.92
CA THR A 107 -6.46 -20.80 -0.79
C THR A 107 -6.91 -19.42 -1.26
N ILE A 108 -8.22 -19.21 -1.38
CA ILE A 108 -8.80 -17.91 -1.73
C ILE A 108 -8.54 -16.93 -0.58
N GLY A 109 -7.97 -15.76 -0.90
CA GLY A 109 -7.68 -14.71 0.07
C GLY A 109 -8.77 -13.62 0.14
N ASP A 110 -8.49 -12.57 0.93
CA ASP A 110 -9.35 -11.39 1.11
C ASP A 110 -8.59 -10.06 0.90
N ASN A 111 -7.35 -10.10 0.41
CA ASN A 111 -6.51 -8.90 0.26
C ASN A 111 -7.05 -7.94 -0.83
N PRO A 112 -7.55 -6.74 -0.49
CA PRO A 112 -8.07 -5.79 -1.48
C PRO A 112 -7.00 -5.01 -2.24
N ALA A 113 -5.73 -5.13 -1.84
CA ALA A 113 -4.59 -4.50 -2.52
C ALA A 113 -4.13 -5.26 -3.79
N VAL A 114 -4.75 -6.40 -4.11
CA VAL A 114 -4.50 -7.06 -5.40
C VAL A 114 -4.90 -6.11 -6.53
N SER A 115 -4.10 -6.03 -7.60
CA SER A 115 -4.41 -5.14 -8.72
C SER A 115 -5.72 -5.52 -9.43
N ARG A 116 -5.92 -6.83 -9.67
CA ARG A 116 -7.11 -7.40 -10.34
C ARG A 116 -7.23 -8.90 -10.09
N GLY A 117 -8.44 -9.42 -10.29
CA GLY A 117 -8.72 -10.85 -10.22
C GLY A 117 -8.72 -11.38 -8.79
N VAL A 118 -8.79 -12.71 -8.67
CA VAL A 118 -8.95 -13.38 -7.38
C VAL A 118 -7.69 -13.22 -6.51
N PRO A 119 -7.81 -12.79 -5.25
CA PRO A 119 -6.70 -12.83 -4.30
C PRO A 119 -6.40 -14.27 -3.90
N ILE A 120 -5.12 -14.58 -3.72
CA ILE A 120 -4.67 -15.85 -3.14
C ILE A 120 -4.00 -15.55 -1.81
N THR A 121 -4.19 -16.44 -0.85
CA THR A 121 -3.43 -16.49 0.39
C THR A 121 -2.92 -17.92 0.62
N ILE A 122 -2.13 -18.09 1.66
CA ILE A 122 -1.75 -19.40 2.21
C ILE A 122 -2.54 -19.67 3.49
N GLU A 123 -2.80 -20.95 3.77
CA GLU A 123 -3.37 -21.36 5.05
C GLU A 123 -2.32 -21.37 6.17
N TRP A 124 -2.78 -21.34 7.42
CA TRP A 124 -1.91 -21.40 8.60
C TRP A 124 -1.41 -22.81 8.92
N ALA A 125 -2.15 -23.84 8.49
CA ALA A 125 -1.76 -25.22 8.69
C ALA A 125 -0.85 -25.68 7.54
N PHE A 126 0.35 -26.14 7.89
CA PHE A 126 1.23 -26.77 6.90
C PHE A 126 0.78 -28.20 6.63
N THR A 127 1.07 -28.68 5.42
CA THR A 127 0.79 -30.05 4.98
C THR A 127 2.01 -30.95 5.06
N SER A 128 3.20 -30.38 4.90
CA SER A 128 4.46 -31.12 4.87
C SER A 128 5.56 -30.32 5.58
N VAL A 129 6.55 -31.03 6.12
CA VAL A 129 7.78 -30.46 6.65
C VAL A 129 8.96 -31.26 6.12
N LYS A 130 9.97 -30.57 5.60
CA LYS A 130 11.22 -31.17 5.11
C LYS A 130 12.40 -30.48 5.77
N THR A 131 13.29 -31.26 6.38
CA THR A 131 14.54 -30.76 6.95
C THR A 131 15.71 -31.07 6.02
N ILE A 132 16.47 -30.05 5.65
CA ILE A 132 17.67 -30.19 4.81
C ILE A 132 18.88 -29.57 5.53
N PRO A 133 20.07 -30.20 5.45
CA PRO A 133 21.29 -29.58 5.94
C PRO A 133 21.68 -28.40 5.03
N VAL A 134 22.16 -27.31 5.63
CA VAL A 134 22.54 -26.09 4.89
C VAL A 134 23.64 -26.36 3.86
N SER A 135 24.53 -27.33 4.14
CA SER A 135 25.63 -27.73 3.25
C SER A 135 25.18 -28.24 1.88
N VAL A 136 23.92 -28.64 1.74
CA VAL A 136 23.36 -29.17 0.47
C VAL A 136 22.82 -28.04 -0.42
N LEU A 137 22.61 -26.83 0.11
CA LEU A 137 22.16 -25.70 -0.69
C LEU A 137 23.32 -25.10 -1.46
N ASP A 138 23.20 -25.11 -2.79
CA ASP A 138 24.16 -24.50 -3.69
C ASP A 138 24.09 -22.97 -3.56
N PRO A 139 25.18 -22.26 -3.21
CA PRO A 139 25.17 -20.80 -3.11
C PRO A 139 25.00 -20.09 -4.46
N THR A 140 25.04 -20.81 -5.60
CA THR A 140 24.99 -20.22 -6.94
C THR A 140 23.58 -19.96 -7.47
N PHE A 141 22.52 -20.11 -6.65
CA PHE A 141 21.16 -19.81 -7.10
C PHE A 141 21.07 -18.39 -7.69
N PRO A 142 20.71 -18.25 -8.97
CA PRO A 142 20.63 -16.95 -9.60
C PRO A 142 19.57 -16.11 -8.88
N HIS A 143 19.88 -14.83 -8.67
CA HIS A 143 18.91 -13.89 -8.14
C HIS A 143 17.68 -13.88 -9.05
N ARG A 144 16.52 -14.24 -8.50
CA ARG A 144 15.26 -14.19 -9.25
C ARG A 144 14.96 -12.74 -9.57
N ARG A 145 14.63 -12.46 -10.83
CA ARG A 145 14.16 -11.14 -11.23
C ARG A 145 12.82 -10.85 -10.54
N GLU A 146 12.59 -9.60 -10.16
CA GLU A 146 11.38 -9.20 -9.42
C GLU A 146 10.08 -9.54 -10.18
N ASP A 147 10.09 -9.45 -11.51
CA ASP A 147 8.98 -9.82 -12.38
C ASP A 147 8.59 -11.30 -12.26
N SER A 148 9.57 -12.19 -12.04
CA SER A 148 9.33 -13.62 -11.83
C SER A 148 8.72 -13.96 -10.46
N LEU A 149 8.67 -13.00 -9.55
CA LEU A 149 8.06 -13.16 -8.22
C LEU A 149 6.58 -12.78 -8.21
N VAL A 150 6.08 -12.14 -9.27
CA VAL A 150 4.69 -11.66 -9.35
C VAL A 150 3.83 -12.62 -10.17
N LEU A 151 2.81 -13.19 -9.51
CA LEU A 151 1.79 -13.97 -10.20
C LEU A 151 0.83 -13.04 -10.96
N SER A 152 0.53 -13.36 -12.20
CA SER A 152 -0.53 -12.72 -12.97
C SER A 152 -1.92 -13.13 -12.46
N SER A 153 -2.96 -12.36 -12.78
CA SER A 153 -4.33 -12.71 -12.39
C SER A 153 -4.81 -14.02 -13.01
N LEU A 154 -4.32 -14.36 -14.21
CA LEU A 154 -4.65 -15.61 -14.88
C LEU A 154 -3.98 -16.80 -14.20
N GLU A 155 -2.69 -16.69 -13.84
CA GLU A 155 -1.97 -17.74 -13.12
C GLU A 155 -2.63 -18.02 -11.77
N ARG A 156 -3.00 -16.96 -11.02
CA ARG A 156 -3.75 -17.13 -9.76
C ARG A 156 -5.05 -17.92 -9.95
N ALA A 157 -5.87 -17.51 -10.91
CA ALA A 157 -7.13 -18.21 -11.18
C ALA A 157 -6.91 -19.67 -11.64
N ARG A 158 -5.83 -19.94 -12.39
CA ARG A 158 -5.46 -21.28 -12.82
C ARG A 158 -5.07 -22.16 -11.64
N ILE A 159 -4.19 -21.67 -10.76
CA ILE A 159 -3.75 -22.38 -9.55
C ILE A 159 -4.97 -22.79 -8.71
N LEU A 160 -5.87 -21.85 -8.43
CA LEU A 160 -7.07 -22.16 -7.63
C LEU A 160 -8.01 -23.13 -8.35
N LYS A 161 -8.17 -23.01 -9.67
CA LYS A 161 -8.97 -23.96 -10.43
C LYS A 161 -8.38 -25.38 -10.38
N ASP A 162 -7.06 -25.50 -10.46
CA ASP A 162 -6.36 -26.78 -10.39
C ASP A 162 -6.46 -27.40 -8.98
N LEU A 163 -6.64 -26.56 -7.94
CA LEU A 163 -6.95 -26.97 -6.56
C LEU A 163 -8.44 -27.34 -6.33
N GLY A 164 -9.28 -27.24 -7.36
CA GLY A 164 -10.69 -27.65 -7.30
C GLY A 164 -11.71 -26.54 -7.04
N TYR A 165 -11.28 -25.28 -6.92
CA TYR A 165 -12.22 -24.16 -6.73
C TYR A 165 -13.10 -23.96 -7.96
N SER A 166 -14.40 -23.78 -7.73
CA SER A 166 -15.37 -23.53 -8.78
C SER A 166 -15.25 -22.11 -9.34
N LYS A 167 -15.66 -21.92 -10.61
CA LYS A 167 -15.69 -20.58 -11.22
C LYS A 167 -16.56 -19.59 -10.44
N LEU A 168 -17.61 -20.09 -9.79
CA LEU A 168 -18.54 -19.28 -9.00
C LEU A 168 -17.85 -18.75 -7.75
N GLU A 169 -17.15 -19.60 -6.99
CA GLU A 169 -16.37 -19.19 -5.81
C GLU A 169 -15.30 -18.16 -6.16
N LEU A 170 -14.57 -18.37 -7.27
CA LEU A 170 -13.57 -17.40 -7.73
C LEU A 170 -14.20 -16.04 -8.05
N LYS A 171 -15.39 -16.03 -8.66
CA LYS A 171 -16.12 -14.79 -8.98
C LYS A 171 -16.60 -14.09 -7.72
N GLU A 172 -17.15 -14.84 -6.76
CA GLU A 172 -17.60 -14.29 -5.48
C GLU A 172 -16.45 -13.68 -4.68
N ALA A 173 -15.29 -14.34 -4.68
CA ALA A 173 -14.07 -13.83 -4.06
C ALA A 173 -13.67 -12.47 -4.65
N VAL A 174 -13.63 -12.35 -5.99
CA VAL A 174 -13.35 -11.08 -6.67
C VAL A 174 -14.35 -10.00 -6.25
N CYS A 175 -15.65 -10.31 -6.27
CA CYS A 175 -16.69 -9.35 -5.87
C CYS A 175 -16.54 -8.91 -4.40
N ARG A 176 -16.18 -9.83 -3.49
CA ARG A 176 -15.93 -9.51 -2.08
C ARG A 176 -14.73 -8.55 -1.95
N THR A 177 -13.62 -8.88 -2.60
CA THR A 177 -12.40 -8.07 -2.58
C THR A 177 -12.61 -6.67 -3.15
N ASP A 178 -13.38 -6.54 -4.24
CA ASP A 178 -13.72 -5.25 -4.84
C ASP A 178 -14.59 -4.40 -3.90
N ARG A 179 -15.57 -5.02 -3.22
CA ARG A 179 -16.36 -4.35 -2.19
C ARG A 179 -15.50 -3.85 -1.04
N ASP A 180 -14.54 -4.66 -0.58
CA ASP A 180 -13.66 -4.28 0.51
C ASP A 180 -12.67 -3.17 0.08
N ARG A 181 -12.27 -3.14 -1.18
CA ARG A 181 -11.52 -2.02 -1.76
C ARG A 181 -12.34 -0.72 -1.76
N GLN A 182 -13.60 -0.77 -2.17
CA GLN A 182 -14.50 0.39 -2.14
C GLN A 182 -14.66 0.93 -0.72
N LYS A 183 -14.91 0.06 0.26
CA LYS A 183 -14.99 0.45 1.68
C LYS A 183 -13.71 1.15 2.16
N ARG A 184 -12.53 0.62 1.81
CA ARG A 184 -11.26 1.26 2.17
C ARG A 184 -11.12 2.65 1.56
N GLN A 185 -11.50 2.82 0.30
CA GLN A 185 -11.49 4.13 -0.35
C GLN A 185 -12.45 5.11 0.35
N GLU A 186 -13.65 4.67 0.70
CA GLU A 186 -14.64 5.47 1.43
C GLU A 186 -14.12 5.91 2.80
N THR A 187 -13.57 4.99 3.59
CA THR A 187 -12.98 5.32 4.90
C THR A 187 -11.82 6.31 4.78
N THR A 188 -10.94 6.13 3.78
CA THR A 188 -9.86 7.08 3.52
C THR A 188 -10.39 8.46 3.18
N LEU A 189 -11.38 8.55 2.28
CA LEU A 189 -12.00 9.83 1.90
C LEU A 189 -12.72 10.49 3.09
N GLN A 190 -13.44 9.71 3.89
CA GLN A 190 -14.11 10.19 5.09
C GLN A 190 -13.10 10.78 6.08
N TYR A 191 -12.03 10.04 6.38
CA TYR A 191 -10.95 10.51 7.25
C TYR A 191 -10.37 11.86 6.75
N PHE A 192 -10.09 11.98 5.46
CA PHE A 192 -9.59 13.24 4.90
C PHE A 192 -10.59 14.39 5.04
N ARG A 193 -11.89 14.16 4.84
CA ARG A 193 -12.93 15.19 5.03
C ARG A 193 -12.98 15.66 6.47
N GLU A 194 -12.96 14.73 7.43
CA GLU A 194 -12.98 15.05 8.85
C GLU A 194 -11.75 15.87 9.27
N GLN A 195 -10.56 15.52 8.77
CA GLN A 195 -9.34 16.29 9.00
C GLN A 195 -9.44 17.73 8.48
N GLN A 196 -10.02 17.93 7.30
CA GLN A 196 -10.21 19.26 6.73
C GLN A 196 -11.19 20.10 7.57
N GLN A 197 -12.31 19.51 8.01
CA GLN A 197 -13.27 20.18 8.88
C GLN A 197 -12.65 20.61 10.22
N GLN A 198 -11.86 19.73 10.84
CA GLN A 198 -11.15 20.04 12.09
C GLN A 198 -10.13 21.17 11.90
N GLN A 199 -9.45 21.24 10.75
CA GLN A 199 -8.54 22.35 10.45
C GLN A 199 -9.30 23.67 10.29
N GLN A 200 -10.43 23.67 9.59
CA GLN A 200 -11.29 24.86 9.45
C GLN A 200 -11.83 25.34 10.80
N GLN A 201 -12.32 24.42 11.64
CA GLN A 201 -12.79 24.75 13.00
C GLN A 201 -11.67 25.34 13.86
N ARG A 202 -10.44 24.79 13.78
CA ARG A 202 -9.28 25.36 14.48
C ARG A 202 -8.97 26.78 14.01
N GLN A 203 -8.99 27.03 12.71
CA GLN A 203 -8.74 28.39 12.17
C GLN A 203 -9.83 29.38 12.60
N GLN A 204 -11.10 28.99 12.57
CA GLN A 204 -12.22 29.82 13.05
C GLN A 204 -12.11 30.11 14.55
N SER A 205 -11.73 29.10 15.35
CA SER A 205 -11.51 29.25 16.78
C SER A 205 -10.39 30.25 17.07
N VAL A 206 -9.22 30.13 16.43
CA VAL A 206 -8.11 31.07 16.63
C VAL A 206 -8.53 32.50 16.29
N GLY A 207 -9.20 32.71 15.15
CA GLY A 207 -9.70 34.05 14.79
C GLY A 207 -10.76 34.60 15.75
N LEU A 208 -11.57 33.74 16.39
CA LEU A 208 -12.50 34.13 17.46
C LEU A 208 -11.76 34.53 18.74
N TRP A 209 -10.73 33.78 19.13
CA TRP A 209 -9.89 34.12 20.29
C TRP A 209 -9.14 35.44 20.07
N ASP A 210 -8.59 35.68 18.88
CA ASP A 210 -7.94 36.94 18.55
C ASP A 210 -8.90 38.14 18.64
N LYS A 211 -10.15 37.98 18.18
CA LYS A 211 -11.18 39.03 18.31
C LYS A 211 -11.57 39.28 19.76
N LEU A 212 -11.73 38.22 20.56
CA LEU A 212 -12.11 38.33 21.96
C LEU A 212 -11.00 38.96 22.81
N PHE A 213 -9.73 38.58 22.60
CA PHE A 213 -8.60 39.11 23.37
C PHE A 213 -8.22 40.55 22.97
N ASN A 214 -8.35 40.93 21.70
CA ASN A 214 -8.13 42.32 21.27
C ASN A 214 -9.27 43.28 21.68
N PHE A 215 -10.41 42.75 22.15
CA PHE A 215 -11.52 43.57 22.65
C PHE A 215 -11.41 43.90 24.15
N ILE A 216 -10.39 43.39 24.87
CA ILE A 216 -10.14 43.86 26.23
C ILE A 216 -9.76 45.34 26.13
N PRO A 217 -10.62 46.27 26.60
CA PRO A 217 -10.28 47.68 26.56
C PRO A 217 -9.00 47.82 27.36
N GLN A 218 -7.94 48.35 26.75
CA GLN A 218 -6.83 48.90 27.52
C GLN A 218 -7.47 49.98 28.38
N GLN A 219 -7.78 49.65 29.64
CA GLN A 219 -8.13 50.61 30.66
C GLN A 219 -6.92 51.55 30.70
N ARG A 220 -7.08 52.69 30.03
CA ARG A 220 -6.08 53.76 30.00
C ARG A 220 -5.94 54.13 31.46
N ASN A 221 -4.80 53.79 32.04
CA ASN A 221 -4.38 54.35 33.30
C ASN A 221 -4.22 55.85 33.04
N GLU A 222 -5.31 56.60 33.21
CA GLU A 222 -5.28 58.04 33.30
C GLU A 222 -4.54 58.35 34.60
N SER A 223 -3.22 58.43 34.47
CA SER A 223 -2.35 58.97 35.50
C SER A 223 -2.86 60.35 35.85
N THR A 224 -3.54 60.45 36.99
CA THR A 224 -3.91 61.71 37.61
C THR A 224 -2.63 62.51 37.85
N SER A 225 -2.35 63.49 37.00
CA SER A 225 -1.35 64.53 37.26
C SER A 225 -1.82 65.35 38.46
N THR A 226 -1.40 64.94 39.66
CA THR A 226 -1.50 65.74 40.87
C THR A 226 -0.49 66.88 40.78
N THR A 227 -0.96 68.06 40.38
CA THR A 227 -0.22 69.32 40.51
C THR A 227 -0.20 69.73 41.98
N VAL A 228 0.98 69.67 42.61
CA VAL A 228 1.23 70.23 43.95
C VAL A 228 1.61 71.71 43.79
N ARG A 229 0.91 72.57 44.52
CA ARG A 229 1.12 74.03 44.63
C ARG A 229 2.16 74.36 45.69
#